data_AF-A0A8C6TPI0-F1
#
_entry.id   AF-A0A8C6TPI0-F1
#
_cell.length_a   1.000
_cell.length_b   1.000
_cell.length_c   1.000
_cell.angle_alpha   90.00
_cell.angle_beta   90.00
_cell.angle_gamma   90.00
#
_symmetry.space_group_name_H-M   'P 1'
#
loop_
_entity.id
_entity.type
_entity.pdbx_description
1 polymer ?
#
loop_
_entity_poly.entity_id
_entity_poly.type
_entity_poly.pdbx_seq_one_letter_code
_entity_poly.pdbx_strand_id
1 'polypeptide(L)'
;MICVGFSSIDSNKPVAKLLDQLSSSDGLLVLKVLGPITVVLSLLGLCAASLNIKPLLLLFAALTFVEFVALIVVASPLIEIQAKMDNEVQEVFLNVTPLHKAETYIKQELSKLQASDSCCGLTSFEDWQDKLPASCLCISPGSQQSSSPSSGDSCVLAVSETSFVVHESWVYSKPCGPILKSYLSFPIKLRIGIISAVTTITIAAIALSLALGLEQHCKSPAVESTVDDYNRVKYQPQPYLLNA
;
A
#
# COMPACT_ATOMS: atom_id res chain seq x y z
N MET A 1 -6.97 0.64 -11.53
CA MET A 1 -6.08 1.54 -10.76
C MET A 1 -4.97 2.13 -11.63
N ILE A 2 -5.28 2.48 -12.88
CA ILE A 2 -4.33 3.07 -13.84
C ILE A 2 -5.05 4.28 -14.44
N CYS A 3 -5.02 5.38 -13.69
CA CYS A 3 -5.36 6.73 -14.17
C CYS A 3 -4.59 7.73 -13.32
N VAL A 4 -3.28 7.51 -13.14
CA VAL A 4 -2.37 8.65 -13.04
C VAL A 4 -1.97 8.89 -14.48
N GLY A 5 -2.83 9.64 -15.16
CA GLY A 5 -2.77 9.85 -16.60
C GLY A 5 -1.41 10.38 -17.02
N PHE A 6 -0.86 9.76 -18.05
CA PHE A 6 0.00 10.39 -19.01
C PHE A 6 -0.74 11.60 -19.62
N SER A 7 -0.82 12.70 -18.89
CA SER A 7 -1.00 14.00 -19.51
C SER A 7 0.39 14.53 -19.78
N SER A 8 0.80 14.38 -21.03
CA SER A 8 1.88 15.16 -21.63
C SER A 8 1.47 16.63 -21.60
N ILE A 9 1.63 17.29 -20.44
CA ILE A 9 1.65 18.74 -20.35
C ILE A 9 3.11 19.11 -20.21
N ASP A 10 3.65 19.44 -21.37
CA ASP A 10 4.91 20.12 -21.57
C ASP A 10 5.00 21.32 -20.59
N SER A 11 6.19 21.55 -20.04
CA SER A 11 6.54 22.69 -19.16
C SER A 11 6.24 22.63 -17.64
N ASN A 12 6.56 21.54 -16.94
CA ASN A 12 6.97 21.71 -15.54
C ASN A 12 8.01 20.66 -15.07
N LYS A 13 9.26 21.10 -14.91
CA LYS A 13 10.34 20.34 -14.24
C LYS A 13 10.13 19.99 -12.74
N PRO A 14 9.21 20.58 -11.94
CA PRO A 14 9.11 20.27 -10.52
C PRO A 14 8.40 18.94 -10.22
N VAL A 15 7.54 18.42 -11.11
CA VAL A 15 6.87 17.13 -10.89
C VAL A 15 7.82 15.96 -11.08
N ALA A 16 8.67 16.01 -12.10
CA ALA A 16 9.75 15.03 -12.29
C ALA A 16 10.76 15.07 -11.14
N LYS A 17 11.09 16.26 -10.61
CA LYS A 17 11.94 16.42 -9.42
C LYS A 17 11.27 15.93 -8.13
N LEU A 18 9.96 16.09 -7.98
CA LEU A 18 9.19 15.54 -6.85
C LEU A 18 9.12 14.02 -6.93
N LEU A 19 8.96 13.46 -8.13
CA LEU A 19 9.08 12.03 -8.37
C LEU A 19 10.50 11.54 -8.07
N ASP A 20 11.56 12.27 -8.47
CA ASP A 20 12.96 11.96 -8.16
C ASP A 20 13.30 12.07 -6.66
N GLN A 21 12.66 12.98 -5.92
CA GLN A 21 12.79 13.07 -4.46
C GLN A 21 12.06 11.93 -3.73
N LEU A 22 10.98 11.40 -4.32
CA LEU A 22 10.31 10.18 -3.88
C LEU A 22 10.98 8.89 -4.43
N SER A 23 11.95 9.04 -5.36
CA SER A 23 12.53 7.98 -6.23
C SER A 23 13.67 7.18 -5.60
N SER A 24 14.16 7.55 -4.42
CA SER A 24 15.29 6.85 -3.77
C SER A 24 14.93 5.49 -3.15
N SER A 25 13.88 4.81 -3.65
CA SER A 25 13.42 3.52 -3.14
C SER A 25 13.01 2.60 -4.29
N ASP A 26 13.42 1.33 -4.21
CA ASP A 26 13.19 0.23 -5.16
C ASP A 26 11.78 0.15 -5.76
N GLY A 27 10.76 0.72 -5.10
CA GLY A 27 9.40 0.81 -5.59
C GLY A 27 9.21 1.54 -6.93
N LEU A 28 10.05 2.53 -7.27
CA LEU A 28 9.93 3.20 -8.57
C LEU A 28 10.47 2.34 -9.73
N LEU A 29 11.53 1.56 -9.48
CA LEU A 29 12.05 0.60 -10.46
C LEU A 29 11.00 -0.47 -10.76
N VAL A 30 10.32 -0.96 -9.73
CA VAL A 30 9.19 -1.88 -9.87
C VAL A 30 8.08 -1.26 -10.71
N LEU A 31 7.67 -0.02 -10.43
CA LEU A 31 6.61 0.65 -11.20
C LEU A 31 7.00 0.89 -12.67
N LYS A 32 8.28 1.22 -12.92
CA LYS A 32 8.79 1.47 -14.28
C LYS A 32 8.77 0.22 -15.16
N VAL A 33 8.95 -0.96 -14.57
CA VAL A 33 8.95 -2.24 -15.30
C VAL A 33 7.57 -2.89 -15.30
N LEU A 34 6.92 -2.97 -14.14
CA LEU A 34 5.62 -3.60 -13.99
C LEU A 34 4.49 -2.78 -14.62
N GLY A 35 4.59 -1.45 -14.60
CA GLY A 35 3.60 -0.55 -15.19
C GLY A 35 3.35 -0.85 -16.68
N PRO A 36 4.36 -0.79 -17.56
CA PRO A 36 4.20 -1.15 -18.96
C PRO A 36 3.65 -2.56 -19.18
N ILE A 37 4.07 -3.53 -18.37
CA ILE A 37 3.60 -4.92 -18.45
C ILE A 37 2.08 -4.99 -18.18
N THR A 38 1.60 -4.35 -17.11
CA THR A 38 0.16 -4.31 -16.79
C THR A 38 -0.68 -3.69 -17.92
N VAL A 39 -0.16 -2.67 -18.60
CA VAL A 39 -0.84 -2.02 -19.73
C VAL A 39 -0.95 -2.97 -20.92
N VAL A 40 0.14 -3.65 -21.26
CA VAL A 40 0.14 -4.65 -22.35
C VAL A 40 -0.83 -5.79 -22.02
N LEU A 41 -0.84 -6.28 -20.78
CA LEU A 41 -1.77 -7.33 -20.34
C LEU A 41 -3.23 -6.85 -20.40
N SER A 42 -3.50 -5.59 -20.06
CA SER A 42 -4.84 -5.01 -20.16
C SER A 42 -5.33 -4.95 -21.62
N LEU A 43 -4.47 -4.53 -22.56
CA LEU A 43 -4.79 -4.52 -23.99
C LEU A 43 -5.01 -5.94 -24.51
N LEU A 44 -4.16 -6.88 -24.10
CA LEU A 44 -4.26 -8.28 -24.49
C LEU A 44 -5.58 -8.88 -23.97
N GLY A 45 -5.96 -8.61 -22.72
CA GLY A 45 -7.24 -9.04 -22.15
C GLY A 45 -8.45 -8.47 -22.90
N LEU A 46 -8.39 -7.19 -23.28
CA LEU A 46 -9.45 -6.56 -24.08
C LEU A 46 -9.56 -7.18 -25.48
N CYS A 47 -8.44 -7.34 -26.18
CA CYS A 47 -8.41 -7.98 -27.50
C CYS A 47 -8.87 -9.44 -27.44
N ALA A 48 -8.47 -10.19 -26.40
CA ALA A 48 -8.86 -11.57 -26.17
C ALA A 48 -10.38 -11.71 -26.04
N ALA A 49 -11.00 -10.81 -25.27
CA ALA A 49 -12.44 -10.78 -25.08
C ALA A 49 -13.19 -10.35 -26.36
N SER A 50 -12.74 -9.28 -27.03
CA SER A 50 -13.45 -8.74 -28.21
C SER A 50 -13.36 -9.64 -29.45
N LEU A 51 -12.20 -10.25 -29.69
CA LEU A 51 -11.99 -11.08 -30.88
C LEU A 51 -12.45 -12.54 -30.69
N ASN A 52 -12.91 -12.92 -29.49
CA ASN A 52 -13.29 -14.29 -29.14
C ASN A 52 -12.20 -15.34 -29.45
N ILE A 53 -10.93 -14.91 -29.44
CA ILE A 53 -9.78 -15.78 -29.72
C ILE A 53 -9.43 -16.55 -28.44
N LYS A 54 -9.90 -17.79 -28.35
CA LYS A 54 -9.76 -18.64 -27.17
C LYS A 54 -8.34 -18.97 -26.74
N PRO A 55 -7.38 -19.29 -27.63
CA PRO A 55 -6.00 -19.43 -27.20
C PRO A 55 -5.43 -18.13 -26.62
N LEU A 56 -5.92 -16.96 -27.04
CA LEU A 56 -5.50 -15.67 -26.51
C LEU A 56 -6.06 -15.43 -25.09
N LEU A 57 -7.27 -15.89 -24.79
CA LEU A 57 -7.83 -15.89 -23.42
C LEU A 57 -7.03 -16.79 -22.46
N LEU A 58 -6.59 -17.97 -22.92
CA LEU A 58 -5.74 -18.86 -22.12
C LEU A 58 -4.35 -18.26 -21.89
N LEU A 59 -3.77 -17.63 -22.91
CA LEU A 59 -2.49 -16.92 -22.78
C LEU A 59 -2.61 -15.74 -21.79
N PHE A 60 -3.69 -14.96 -21.87
CA PHE A 60 -3.98 -13.89 -20.91
C PHE A 60 -4.05 -14.42 -19.48
N ALA A 61 -4.77 -15.52 -19.26
CA ALA A 61 -4.90 -16.14 -17.94
C ALA A 61 -3.54 -16.61 -17.39
N ALA A 62 -2.71 -17.24 -18.23
CA ALA A 62 -1.37 -17.69 -17.84
C ALA A 62 -0.46 -16.51 -17.47
N LEU A 63 -0.43 -15.45 -18.28
CA LEU A 63 0.39 -14.26 -18.01
C LEU A 63 -0.06 -13.52 -16.74
N THR A 64 -1.38 -13.36 -16.56
CA THR A 64 -1.95 -12.74 -15.36
C THR A 64 -1.65 -13.55 -14.11
N PHE A 65 -1.64 -14.89 -14.20
CA PHE A 65 -1.25 -15.75 -13.10
C PHE A 65 0.22 -15.59 -12.72
N VAL A 66 1.13 -15.51 -13.70
CA VAL A 66 2.56 -15.26 -13.45
C VAL A 66 2.77 -13.90 -12.76
N GLU A 67 2.08 -12.86 -13.22
CA GLU A 67 2.12 -11.55 -12.59
C GLU A 67 1.61 -11.59 -11.15
N PHE A 68 0.50 -12.28 -10.91
CA PHE A 68 -0.05 -12.47 -9.57
C PHE A 68 0.95 -13.13 -8.62
N VAL A 69 1.62 -14.20 -9.06
CA VAL A 69 2.67 -14.87 -8.26
C VAL A 69 3.83 -13.90 -7.96
N ALA A 70 4.27 -13.11 -8.94
CA ALA A 70 5.32 -12.12 -8.75
C ALA A 70 4.92 -11.05 -7.72
N LEU A 71 3.68 -10.56 -7.78
CA LEU A 71 3.13 -9.60 -6.81
C LEU A 71 3.15 -10.16 -5.38
N ILE A 72 2.78 -11.44 -5.20
CA ILE A 72 2.78 -12.09 -3.88
C ILE A 72 4.21 -12.21 -3.33
N VAL A 73 5.19 -12.58 -4.16
CA VAL A 73 6.60 -12.68 -3.73
C VAL A 73 7.12 -11.32 -3.26
N VAL A 74 6.83 -10.25 -4.01
CA VAL A 74 7.23 -8.89 -3.64
C VAL A 74 6.46 -8.36 -2.42
N ALA A 75 5.20 -8.75 -2.25
CA ALA A 75 4.35 -8.32 -1.15
C ALA A 75 4.60 -9.09 0.17
N SER A 76 5.15 -10.31 0.11
CA SER A 76 5.43 -11.17 1.27
C SER A 76 6.12 -10.46 2.45
N PRO A 77 7.20 -9.67 2.27
CA PRO A 77 7.85 -8.98 3.39
C PRO A 77 6.95 -7.96 4.11
N LEU A 78 5.92 -7.41 3.45
CA LEU A 78 5.03 -6.43 4.10
C LEU A 78 4.22 -7.05 5.24
N ILE A 79 3.91 -8.34 5.16
CA ILE A 79 3.11 -9.06 6.17
C ILE A 79 3.96 -9.26 7.43
N GLU A 80 5.23 -9.61 7.27
CA GLU A 80 6.16 -9.77 8.37
C GLU A 80 6.44 -8.44 9.07
N ILE A 81 6.64 -7.37 8.30
CA ILE A 81 6.81 -6.03 8.84
C ILE A 81 5.56 -5.63 9.63
N GLN A 82 4.36 -5.81 9.07
CA GLN A 82 3.12 -5.48 9.78
C GLN A 82 3.00 -6.25 11.11
N ALA A 83 3.35 -7.53 11.13
CA ALA A 83 3.28 -8.36 12.33
C ALA A 83 4.29 -7.94 13.41
N LYS A 84 5.47 -7.45 13.01
CA LYS A 84 6.55 -7.04 13.92
C LYS A 84 6.47 -5.58 14.35
N MET A 85 5.83 -4.71 13.57
CA MET A 85 5.79 -3.26 13.80
C MET A 85 5.35 -2.86 15.22
N ASP A 86 4.40 -3.59 15.80
CA ASP A 86 3.84 -3.21 17.10
C ASP A 86 4.81 -3.39 18.27
N ASN A 87 5.65 -4.43 18.23
CA ASN A 87 6.64 -4.71 19.28
C ASN A 87 7.96 -3.98 18.99
N GLU A 88 8.41 -3.99 17.73
CA GLU A 88 9.68 -3.36 17.32
C GLU A 88 9.64 -1.83 17.53
N VAL A 89 8.51 -1.17 17.24
CA VAL A 89 8.39 0.28 17.45
C VAL A 89 8.49 0.64 18.93
N GLN A 90 7.94 -0.19 19.82
CA GLN A 90 8.02 0.03 21.26
C GLN A 90 9.46 -0.15 21.77
N GLU A 91 10.17 -1.19 21.31
CA GLU A 91 11.59 -1.42 21.62
C GLU A 91 12.46 -0.26 21.13
N VAL A 92 12.22 0.23 19.91
CA VAL A 92 12.92 1.40 19.37
C VAL A 92 12.66 2.64 20.22
N PHE A 93 11.42 2.87 20.68
CA PHE A 93 11.11 3.99 21.56
C PHE A 93 11.89 3.92 22.89
N LEU A 94 12.00 2.74 23.48
CA LEU A 94 12.80 2.54 24.68
C LEU A 94 14.30 2.78 24.43
N ASN A 95 14.82 2.32 23.29
CA ASN A 95 16.24 2.47 22.95
C ASN A 95 16.66 3.93 22.66
N VAL A 96 15.75 4.76 22.15
CA VAL A 96 16.03 6.19 21.88
C VAL A 96 15.76 7.10 23.09
N THR A 97 15.28 6.53 24.20
CA THR A 97 15.05 7.25 25.45
C THR A 97 16.32 7.19 26.32
N PRO A 98 16.82 8.31 26.87
CA PRO A 98 16.18 9.64 26.92
C PRO A 98 16.40 10.45 25.64
N LEU A 99 15.34 11.12 25.17
CA LEU A 99 15.31 11.78 23.87
C LEU A 99 16.27 12.95 23.75
N HIS A 100 16.68 13.56 24.86
CA HIS A 100 17.68 14.61 24.84
C HIS A 100 19.07 14.10 24.37
N LYS A 101 19.34 12.79 24.43
CA LYS A 101 20.58 12.16 23.90
C LYS A 101 20.42 11.59 22.50
N ALA A 102 19.19 11.50 21.98
CA ALA A 102 18.94 10.96 20.65
C ALA A 102 19.61 11.81 19.54
N GLU A 103 19.79 11.19 18.38
CA GLU A 103 20.35 11.86 17.20
C GLU A 103 19.52 13.09 16.78
N THR A 104 20.19 14.08 16.20
CA THR A 104 19.58 15.35 15.80
C THR A 104 18.44 15.17 14.79
N TYR A 105 18.56 14.19 13.89
CA TYR A 105 17.51 13.85 12.92
C TYR A 105 16.22 13.40 13.61
N ILE A 106 16.31 12.51 14.59
CA ILE A 106 15.16 12.00 15.35
C ILE A 106 14.49 13.14 16.13
N LYS A 107 15.28 14.01 16.76
CA LYS A 107 14.77 15.19 17.47
C LYS A 107 14.01 16.13 16.53
N GLN A 108 14.53 16.36 15.33
CA GLN A 108 13.91 17.24 14.35
C GLN A 108 12.57 16.66 13.85
N GLU A 109 12.52 15.39 13.48
CA GLU A 109 11.27 14.76 13.03
C GLU A 109 10.23 14.69 14.16
N LEU A 110 10.65 14.35 15.38
CA LEU A 110 9.75 14.34 16.51
C LEU A 110 9.25 15.75 16.88
N SER A 111 10.08 16.79 16.76
CA SER A 111 9.65 18.17 17.02
C SER A 111 8.54 18.64 16.08
N LYS A 112 8.58 18.20 14.80
CA LYS A 112 7.50 18.46 13.83
C LYS A 112 6.21 17.76 14.23
N LEU A 113 6.31 16.50 14.65
CA LEU A 113 5.15 15.72 15.11
C LEU A 113 4.53 16.34 16.36
N GLN A 114 5.35 16.69 17.35
CA GLN A 114 4.92 17.35 18.59
C GLN A 114 4.19 18.65 18.32
N ALA A 115 4.73 19.49 17.43
CA ALA A 115 4.11 20.75 17.02
C ALA A 115 2.82 20.57 16.20
N SER A 116 2.71 19.49 15.41
CA SER A 116 1.55 19.23 14.54
C SER A 116 0.39 18.56 15.29
N ASP A 117 0.67 17.67 16.24
CA ASP A 117 -0.31 16.80 16.88
C ASP A 117 -0.49 17.07 18.39
N SER A 118 0.07 18.20 18.88
CA SER A 118 -0.03 18.66 20.27
C SER A 118 0.30 17.56 21.29
N CYS A 119 1.43 16.89 21.11
CA CYS A 119 1.87 15.79 21.94
C CYS A 119 3.29 16.05 22.47
N CYS A 120 3.70 15.38 23.55
CA CYS A 120 5.05 15.47 24.06
C CYS A 120 5.62 14.11 24.47
N GLY A 121 6.89 13.88 24.08
CA GLY A 121 7.60 12.61 24.30
C GLY A 121 7.03 11.44 23.51
N LEU A 122 7.66 10.27 23.62
CA LEU A 122 7.21 9.05 22.96
C LEU A 122 6.22 8.30 23.86
N THR A 123 6.61 8.05 25.11
CA THR A 123 5.78 7.45 26.16
C THR A 123 5.20 8.49 27.11
N SER A 124 5.98 9.51 27.46
CA SER A 124 5.52 10.66 28.25
C SER A 124 6.46 11.85 28.07
N PHE A 125 6.08 13.03 28.57
CA PHE A 125 6.95 14.19 28.55
C PHE A 125 8.27 13.98 29.33
N GLU A 126 8.30 13.03 30.29
CA GLU A 126 9.46 12.70 31.11
C GLU A 126 10.60 12.08 30.30
N ASP A 127 10.31 11.59 29.08
CA ASP A 127 11.33 11.06 28.19
C ASP A 127 12.40 12.12 27.79
N TRP A 128 12.06 13.40 27.93
CA TRP A 128 12.96 14.55 27.74
C TRP A 128 13.78 14.90 28.98
N GLN A 129 13.44 14.34 30.14
CA GLN A 129 14.03 14.66 31.45
C GLN A 129 14.04 16.18 31.66
N ASP A 130 15.20 16.78 31.95
CA ASP A 130 15.29 18.23 32.22
C ASP A 130 15.43 19.11 30.97
N LYS A 131 15.44 18.52 29.77
CA LYS A 131 15.70 19.24 28.51
C LYS A 131 14.50 19.18 27.57
N LEU A 132 13.43 19.87 27.95
CA LEU A 132 12.23 19.95 27.14
C LEU A 132 12.41 20.87 25.92
N PRO A 133 12.02 20.43 24.72
CA PRO A 133 12.02 21.28 23.53
C PRO A 133 10.82 22.22 23.52
N ALA A 134 10.93 23.34 22.80
CA ALA A 134 9.83 24.29 22.63
C ALA A 134 8.58 23.67 21.97
N SER A 135 8.73 22.61 21.17
CA SER A 135 7.63 21.87 20.53
C SER A 135 6.73 21.13 21.52
N CYS A 136 7.18 20.91 22.75
CA CYS A 136 6.40 20.26 23.82
C CYS A 136 5.60 21.25 24.67
N LEU A 137 5.90 22.56 24.58
CA LEU A 137 5.28 23.57 25.42
C LEU A 137 3.87 23.88 24.94
N CYS A 138 2.96 24.07 25.88
CA CYS A 138 1.58 24.43 25.60
C CYS A 138 1.12 25.63 26.42
N ILE A 139 0.04 26.28 25.98
CA ILE A 139 -0.49 27.48 26.63
C ILE A 139 -1.41 27.07 27.77
N SER A 140 -1.23 27.69 28.94
CA SER A 140 -2.08 27.42 30.11
C SER A 140 -3.56 27.70 29.79
N PRO A 141 -4.49 26.83 30.21
CA PRO A 141 -5.92 27.02 29.96
C PRO A 141 -6.52 28.28 30.63
N GLY A 142 -5.73 29.03 31.42
CA GLY A 142 -6.13 30.28 32.06
C GLY A 142 -5.86 31.58 31.27
N SER A 143 -5.10 31.55 30.16
CA SER A 143 -4.86 32.74 29.31
C SER A 143 -5.83 32.75 28.11
N GLN A 144 -6.84 33.62 28.15
CA GLN A 144 -8.11 33.50 27.40
C GLN A 144 -8.10 33.87 25.90
N GLN A 145 -9.17 33.45 25.21
CA GLN A 145 -9.78 33.98 23.97
C GLN A 145 -8.94 33.99 22.68
N SER A 146 -9.13 32.98 21.82
CA SER A 146 -9.54 33.14 20.40
C SER A 146 -9.52 31.82 19.62
N SER A 147 -10.69 31.47 19.07
CA SER A 147 -10.94 30.68 17.85
C SER A 147 -10.00 29.51 17.51
N SER A 148 -10.27 28.33 18.07
CA SER A 148 -10.62 27.09 17.33
C SER A 148 -10.83 25.93 18.33
N PRO A 149 -11.94 25.17 18.24
CA PRO A 149 -12.16 24.01 19.10
C PRO A 149 -11.43 22.80 18.49
N SER A 150 -10.24 22.49 19.00
CA SER A 150 -9.55 21.23 18.71
C SER A 150 -9.41 20.45 20.02
N SER A 151 -10.47 19.72 20.36
CA SER A 151 -10.38 18.36 20.90
C SER A 151 -9.30 18.07 21.97
N GLY A 152 -9.50 18.50 23.21
CA GLY A 152 -9.03 17.74 24.39
C GLY A 152 -7.52 17.71 24.67
N ASP A 153 -6.76 18.77 24.38
CA ASP A 153 -5.35 18.86 24.80
C ASP A 153 -5.24 19.14 26.32
N SER A 154 -5.01 18.10 27.12
CA SER A 154 -4.68 18.26 28.54
C SER A 154 -3.22 18.71 28.68
N CYS A 155 -3.02 19.98 29.03
CA CYS A 155 -1.74 20.52 29.45
C CYS A 155 -1.47 20.18 30.92
N VAL A 156 -0.24 19.76 31.24
CA VAL A 156 0.22 19.49 32.61
C VAL A 156 1.40 20.38 32.96
N LEU A 157 1.53 20.73 34.24
CA LEU A 157 2.66 21.49 34.74
C LEU A 157 3.86 20.55 34.92
N ALA A 158 4.91 20.76 34.14
CA ALA A 158 6.20 20.12 34.35
C ALA A 158 7.07 21.03 35.23
N VAL A 159 7.48 20.49 36.37
CA VAL A 159 8.39 21.14 37.32
C VAL A 159 9.74 20.48 37.19
N SER A 160 10.74 21.19 36.69
CA SER A 160 12.13 20.72 36.67
C SER A 160 12.89 21.35 37.84
N GLU A 161 13.35 20.51 38.77
CA GLU A 161 14.17 20.90 39.90
C GLU A 161 15.65 20.88 39.50
N THR A 162 16.13 21.97 38.90
CA THR A 162 17.58 22.23 38.86
C THR A 162 17.97 22.94 40.15
N SER A 163 19.12 22.59 40.73
CA SER A 163 19.54 22.83 42.12
C SER A 163 19.51 24.28 42.64
N PHE A 164 19.09 25.26 41.83
CA PHE A 164 19.00 26.68 42.19
C PHE A 164 17.79 27.43 41.57
N VAL A 165 16.98 26.83 40.68
CA VAL A 165 15.83 27.50 40.01
C VAL A 165 14.71 26.50 39.70
N VAL A 166 13.49 26.79 40.17
CA VAL A 166 12.26 26.07 39.80
C VAL A 166 11.76 26.62 38.46
N HIS A 167 11.89 25.85 37.39
CA HIS A 167 11.27 26.18 36.09
C HIS A 167 9.92 25.49 35.97
N GLU A 168 8.85 26.28 36.08
CA GLU A 168 7.48 25.85 35.82
C GLU A 168 7.17 26.04 34.33
N SER A 169 6.88 24.94 33.63
CA SER A 169 6.50 24.98 32.21
C SER A 169 5.26 24.13 31.96
N TRP A 170 4.34 24.64 31.14
CA TRP A 170 3.15 23.90 30.72
C TRP A 170 3.48 23.06 29.50
N VAL A 171 3.17 21.76 29.58
CA VAL A 171 3.60 20.75 28.61
C VAL A 171 2.40 19.90 28.19
N TYR A 172 2.38 19.48 26.92
CA TYR A 172 1.37 18.54 26.45
C TYR A 172 1.45 17.20 27.21
N SER A 173 0.35 16.79 27.83
CA SER A 173 0.28 15.51 28.56
C SER A 173 0.17 14.30 27.64
N LYS A 174 -0.28 14.51 26.40
CA LYS A 174 -0.54 13.46 25.42
C LYS A 174 0.78 12.92 24.85
N PRO A 175 1.02 11.59 24.88
CA PRO A 175 2.24 11.02 24.31
C PRO A 175 2.19 10.92 22.78
N CYS A 176 3.32 11.15 22.11
CA CYS A 176 3.40 11.04 20.64
C CYS A 176 3.56 9.61 20.13
N GLY A 177 3.96 8.66 20.97
CA GLY A 177 4.23 7.28 20.54
C GLY A 177 3.06 6.60 19.82
N PRO A 178 1.83 6.62 20.36
CA PRO A 178 0.66 6.07 19.66
C PRO A 178 0.35 6.78 18.34
N ILE A 179 0.58 8.10 18.27
CA ILE A 179 0.35 8.92 17.07
C ILE A 179 1.37 8.52 15.99
N LEU A 180 2.65 8.48 16.35
CA LEU A 180 3.74 8.07 15.48
C LEU A 180 3.54 6.63 14.98
N LYS A 181 3.14 5.71 15.86
CA LYS A 181 2.77 4.32 15.51
C LYS A 181 1.63 4.29 14.50
N SER A 182 0.61 5.13 14.66
CA SER A 182 -0.49 5.24 13.69
C SER A 182 0.01 5.70 12.32
N TYR A 183 0.81 6.77 12.27
CA TYR A 183 1.42 7.28 11.03
C TYR A 183 2.30 6.24 10.32
N LEU A 184 3.08 5.46 11.06
CA LEU A 184 3.92 4.39 10.51
C LEU A 184 3.08 3.20 10.00
N SER A 185 2.00 2.84 10.72
CA SER A 185 1.15 1.70 10.35
C SER A 185 0.18 2.00 9.19
N PHE A 186 -0.21 3.26 9.02
CA PHE A 186 -1.15 3.70 7.99
C PHE A 186 -0.74 3.31 6.55
N PRO A 187 0.46 3.66 6.05
CA PRO A 187 0.86 3.30 4.68
C PRO A 187 0.94 1.79 4.47
N ILE A 188 1.31 1.01 5.50
CA ILE A 188 1.38 -0.45 5.43
C ILE A 188 -0.03 -1.04 5.28
N LYS A 189 -0.97 -0.62 6.14
CA LYS A 189 -2.38 -1.03 6.08
C LYS A 189 -3.02 -0.66 4.74
N LEU A 190 -2.74 0.54 4.24
CA LEU A 190 -3.23 1.00 2.94
C LEU A 190 -2.74 0.10 1.80
N ARG A 191 -1.44 -0.22 1.75
CA ARG A 191 -0.86 -1.09 0.72
C ARG A 191 -1.47 -2.50 0.75
N ILE A 192 -1.66 -3.07 1.94
CA ILE A 192 -2.30 -4.39 2.09
C ILE A 192 -3.73 -4.36 1.56
N GLY A 193 -4.49 -3.31 1.86
CA GLY A 193 -5.84 -3.11 1.32
C GLY A 193 -5.86 -3.09 -0.21
N ILE A 194 -4.92 -2.39 -0.83
CA ILE A 194 -4.80 -2.33 -2.30
C ILE A 194 -4.48 -3.70 -2.89
N ILE A 195 -3.50 -4.42 -2.33
CA ILE A 195 -3.10 -5.75 -2.80
C ILE A 195 -4.27 -6.74 -2.69
N SER A 196 -5.04 -6.65 -1.61
CA SER A 196 -6.26 -7.46 -1.42
C SER A 196 -7.28 -7.22 -2.53
N ALA A 197 -7.57 -5.96 -2.86
CA ALA A 197 -8.49 -5.62 -3.94
C ALA A 197 -7.97 -6.05 -5.32
N VAL A 198 -6.68 -5.91 -5.59
CA VAL A 198 -6.07 -6.39 -6.85
C VAL A 198 -6.20 -7.91 -6.95
N THR A 199 -5.94 -8.63 -5.86
CA THR A 199 -6.02 -10.09 -5.81
C THR A 199 -7.40 -10.60 -6.15
N THR A 200 -8.47 -9.98 -5.63
CA THR A 200 -9.84 -10.41 -5.93
C THR A 200 -10.18 -10.17 -7.40
N ILE A 201 -9.76 -9.04 -7.96
CA ILE A 201 -9.95 -8.72 -9.38
C ILE A 201 -9.20 -9.72 -10.28
N THR A 202 -7.94 -10.03 -9.97
CA THR A 202 -7.14 -10.97 -10.78
C THR A 202 -7.71 -12.38 -10.74
N ILE A 203 -8.17 -12.85 -9.58
CA ILE A 203 -8.81 -14.18 -9.45
C ILE A 203 -10.08 -14.24 -10.30
N ALA A 204 -10.93 -13.20 -10.25
CA ALA A 204 -12.14 -13.14 -11.07
C ALA A 204 -11.81 -13.14 -12.58
N ALA A 205 -10.80 -12.37 -13.00
CA ALA A 205 -10.36 -12.32 -14.40
C ALA A 205 -9.86 -13.67 -14.90
N ILE A 206 -9.05 -14.38 -14.09
CA ILE A 206 -8.54 -15.71 -14.43
C ILE A 206 -9.71 -16.71 -14.52
N ALA A 207 -10.62 -16.72 -13.54
CA ALA A 207 -11.77 -17.62 -13.53
C ALA A 207 -12.65 -17.45 -14.77
N LEU A 208 -12.96 -16.21 -15.15
CA LEU A 208 -13.75 -15.90 -16.35
C LEU A 208 -13.01 -16.31 -17.63
N SER A 209 -11.71 -16.04 -17.71
CA SER A 209 -10.89 -16.40 -18.88
C SER A 209 -10.81 -17.92 -19.07
N LEU A 210 -10.67 -18.67 -17.98
CA LEU A 210 -10.69 -20.13 -18.00
C LEU A 210 -12.06 -20.67 -18.38
N ALA A 211 -13.15 -20.14 -17.84
CA ALA A 211 -14.50 -20.57 -18.19
C ALA A 211 -14.77 -20.40 -19.70
N LEU A 212 -14.48 -19.22 -20.25
CA LEU A 212 -14.68 -18.92 -21.67
C LEU A 212 -13.72 -19.70 -22.59
N GLY A 213 -12.48 -19.92 -22.15
CA GLY A 213 -11.47 -20.69 -22.89
C GLY A 213 -11.78 -22.19 -22.94
N LEU A 214 -12.25 -22.76 -21.82
CA LEU A 214 -12.55 -24.19 -21.69
C LEU A 214 -13.90 -24.58 -22.30
N GLU A 215 -14.87 -23.67 -22.39
CA GLU A 215 -16.15 -23.93 -23.06
C GLU A 215 -15.99 -24.46 -24.50
N GLN A 216 -14.92 -24.11 -25.21
CA GLN A 216 -14.67 -24.64 -26.56
C GLN A 216 -13.96 -25.99 -26.57
N HIS A 217 -13.05 -26.21 -25.62
CA HIS A 217 -12.34 -27.50 -25.54
C HIS A 217 -13.32 -28.62 -25.19
N CYS A 218 -14.34 -28.34 -24.37
CA CYS A 218 -15.42 -29.29 -24.11
C CYS A 218 -16.43 -29.42 -25.28
N LYS A 219 -16.34 -28.60 -26.33
CA LYS A 219 -17.30 -28.57 -27.45
C LYS A 219 -16.87 -29.27 -28.74
N SER A 220 -15.73 -29.96 -28.83
CA SER A 220 -15.30 -30.61 -30.10
C SER A 220 -15.52 -32.14 -30.16
N PRO A 221 -15.89 -32.74 -31.32
CA PRO A 221 -16.56 -32.21 -32.52
C PRO A 221 -18.05 -32.66 -32.60
N ALA A 222 -18.82 -32.04 -33.50
CA ALA A 222 -20.11 -32.59 -33.91
C ALA A 222 -19.88 -33.94 -34.59
N VAL A 223 -20.28 -35.03 -33.95
CA VAL A 223 -20.29 -36.33 -34.59
C VAL A 223 -21.54 -36.40 -35.46
N GLU A 224 -21.36 -36.44 -36.77
CA GLU A 224 -22.47 -36.67 -37.70
C GLU A 224 -22.89 -38.15 -37.60
N SER A 225 -24.12 -38.40 -37.19
CA SER A 225 -24.68 -39.75 -37.11
C SER A 225 -25.37 -40.09 -38.43
N THR A 226 -24.73 -40.88 -39.28
CA THR A 226 -25.38 -41.46 -40.46
C THR A 226 -26.00 -42.81 -40.07
N VAL A 227 -27.29 -42.99 -40.38
CA VAL A 227 -28.01 -44.26 -40.17
C VAL A 227 -27.96 -45.05 -41.48
N ASP A 228 -27.29 -46.20 -41.48
CA ASP A 228 -27.29 -47.12 -42.63
C ASP A 228 -28.67 -47.80 -42.77
N ASP A 229 -28.95 -48.37 -43.95
CA ASP A 229 -30.21 -49.05 -44.32
C ASP A 229 -30.61 -50.21 -43.38
N TYR A 230 -29.68 -50.65 -42.52
CA TYR A 230 -29.88 -51.65 -41.45
C TYR A 230 -30.07 -51.04 -40.04
N ASN A 231 -30.43 -49.76 -39.92
CA ASN A 231 -30.59 -49.05 -38.64
C ASN A 231 -29.34 -49.06 -37.74
N ARG A 232 -28.14 -49.19 -38.33
CA ARG A 232 -26.88 -49.09 -37.58
C ARG A 232 -26.37 -47.66 -37.61
N VAL A 233 -26.09 -47.12 -36.43
CA VAL A 233 -25.49 -45.79 -36.28
C VAL A 233 -23.99 -45.92 -36.47
N LYS A 234 -23.45 -45.25 -37.48
CA LYS A 234 -22.01 -45.17 -37.74
C LYS A 234 -21.52 -43.79 -37.32
N TYR A 235 -20.49 -43.76 -36.47
CA TYR A 235 -19.82 -42.54 -36.08
C TYR A 235 -18.60 -42.35 -36.99
N GLN A 236 -18.62 -41.33 -37.84
CA GLN A 236 -17.47 -40.94 -38.68
C GLN A 236 -16.95 -39.58 -38.22
N PRO A 237 -15.63 -39.40 -38.04
CA PRO A 237 -15.04 -38.08 -37.90
C PRO A 237 -15.21 -37.30 -39.21
N GLN A 238 -15.60 -36.03 -39.12
CA GLN A 238 -15.84 -35.20 -40.30
C GLN A 238 -14.55 -35.03 -41.13
N PRO A 239 -14.57 -35.33 -42.44
CA PRO A 239 -13.36 -35.44 -43.27
C PRO A 239 -12.71 -34.11 -43.66
N TYR A 240 -13.30 -32.95 -43.32
CA TYR A 240 -12.78 -31.65 -43.73
C TYR A 240 -11.58 -31.13 -42.91
N LEU A 241 -11.07 -31.90 -41.94
CA LEU A 241 -9.88 -31.54 -41.16
C LEU A 241 -8.58 -32.25 -41.59
N LEU A 242 -8.57 -32.98 -42.71
CA LEU A 242 -7.36 -33.67 -43.19
C LEU A 242 -6.56 -32.93 -44.28
N ASN A 243 -7.06 -31.83 -44.83
CA ASN A 243 -6.33 -31.02 -45.82
C ASN A 243 -6.50 -29.51 -45.56
N ALA A 244 -5.85 -28.98 -44.50
CA ALA A 244 -5.53 -27.56 -44.36
C ALA A 244 -4.30 -27.39 -43.48
#